data_AF-A0A961IZB3-F1
#
_entry.id   AF-A0A961IZB3-F1
#
_cell.length_a   1.000
_cell.length_b   1.000
_cell.length_c   1.000
_cell.angle_alpha   90.00
_cell.angle_beta   90.00
_cell.angle_gamma   90.00
#
_symmetry.space_group_name_H-M   'P 1'
#
loop_
_entity.id
_entity.type
_entity.pdbx_description
1 polymer ?
#
loop_
_entity_poly.entity_id
_entity_poly.type
_entity_poly.pdbx_seq_one_letter_code
_entity_poly.pdbx_strand_id
1 'polypeptide(L)'
;ACETGWDAARGGFVYTLDWDDKPLQPLRLWWPNAEGIGAAASLLKRGNDPLAEDWYARIWDVVAAQFIDHARGGWYPEILPDG
;
A
#
# COMPACT_ATOMS: atom_id res chain seq x y z
N ALA A 1 6.56 -2.20 10.48
CA ALA A 1 5.14 -1.91 10.13
C ALA A 1 4.94 -1.98 8.62
N CYS A 2 5.38 -0.99 7.82
CA CYS A 2 5.24 -1.07 6.36
C CYS A 2 5.88 -2.33 5.78
N GLU A 3 7.14 -2.61 6.12
CA GLU A 3 7.88 -3.79 5.62
C GLU A 3 7.17 -5.12 5.92
N THR A 4 6.60 -5.24 7.12
CA THR A 4 5.94 -6.46 7.60
C THR A 4 4.69 -6.78 6.78
N GLY A 5 3.87 -5.76 6.46
CA GLY A 5 2.63 -5.93 5.73
C GLY A 5 2.75 -5.80 4.21
N TRP A 6 3.95 -5.51 3.68
CA TRP A 6 4.15 -5.23 2.26
C TRP A 6 4.42 -6.51 1.47
N ASP A 7 3.68 -6.74 0.38
CA ASP A 7 4.01 -7.79 -0.59
C ASP A 7 5.21 -7.33 -1.43
N ALA A 8 6.40 -7.83 -1.10
CA ALA A 8 7.63 -7.46 -1.80
C ALA A 8 7.67 -7.92 -3.28
N ALA A 9 6.87 -8.92 -3.66
CA ALA A 9 6.85 -9.45 -5.02
C ALA A 9 5.88 -8.67 -5.93
N ARG A 10 4.71 -8.28 -5.39
CA ARG A 10 3.64 -7.63 -6.17
C ARG A 10 3.44 -6.16 -5.85
N GLY A 11 4.03 -5.67 -4.75
CA GLY A 11 3.76 -4.36 -4.16
C GLY A 11 2.43 -4.33 -3.39
N GLY A 12 2.22 -3.28 -2.62
CA GLY A 12 0.98 -3.05 -1.86
C GLY A 12 0.93 -3.84 -0.54
N PHE A 13 -0.04 -3.49 0.30
CA PHE A 13 -0.20 -4.12 1.61
C PHE A 13 -1.15 -5.32 1.54
N VAL A 14 -0.71 -6.47 2.07
CA VAL A 14 -1.61 -7.61 2.33
C VAL A 14 -2.61 -7.21 3.41
N TYR A 15 -3.83 -7.75 3.35
CA TYR A 15 -4.90 -7.29 4.21
C TYR A 15 -4.66 -7.65 5.68
N THR A 16 -4.24 -8.88 5.97
CA THR A 16 -3.95 -9.31 7.35
C THR A 16 -2.74 -10.23 7.42
N LEU A 17 -2.09 -10.19 8.57
CA LEU A 17 -1.01 -11.10 8.97
C LEU A 17 -1.50 -12.01 10.10
N ASP A 18 -0.89 -13.18 10.24
CA ASP A 18 -1.00 -14.00 11.44
C ASP A 18 -0.06 -13.48 12.56
N TRP A 19 0.01 -14.22 13.66
CA TRP A 19 0.84 -13.87 14.82
C TRP A 19 2.35 -14.04 14.59
N ASP A 20 2.76 -14.69 13.49
CA ASP A 20 4.15 -14.93 13.09
C ASP A 20 4.56 -14.02 11.90
N ASP A 21 3.83 -12.91 11.70
CA ASP A 21 4.02 -11.94 10.62
C ASP A 21 3.92 -12.56 9.20
N LYS A 22 3.16 -13.65 9.03
CA LYS A 22 2.89 -14.24 7.71
C LYS A 22 1.56 -13.76 7.15
N PRO A 23 1.45 -13.53 5.83
CA PRO A 23 0.17 -13.20 5.20
C PRO A 23 -0.89 -14.25 5.50
N LEU A 24 -1.97 -13.83 6.18
CA LEU A 24 -3.15 -14.65 6.45
C LEU A 24 -4.23 -14.42 5.40
N GLN A 25 -4.48 -13.15 5.04
CA GLN A 25 -5.32 -12.77 3.90
C GLN A 25 -4.48 -11.97 2.90
N PRO A 26 -3.98 -12.62 1.83
CA PRO A 26 -3.03 -11.99 0.90
C PRO A 26 -3.69 -11.07 -0.14
N LEU A 27 -5.02 -10.94 -0.14
CA LEU A 27 -5.70 -9.93 -0.96
C LEU A 27 -5.23 -8.54 -0.54
N ARG A 28 -5.20 -7.61 -1.49
CA ARG A 28 -4.72 -6.24 -1.26
C ARG A 28 -5.88 -5.28 -1.47
N LEU A 29 -6.28 -4.57 -0.41
CA LEU A 29 -7.36 -3.58 -0.47
C LEU A 29 -6.84 -2.21 -0.87
N TRP A 30 -7.70 -1.37 -1.41
CA TRP A 30 -7.34 0.01 -1.77
C TRP A 30 -7.00 0.86 -0.53
N TRP A 31 -7.77 0.70 0.56
CA TRP A 31 -7.75 1.61 1.69
C TRP A 31 -6.44 1.58 2.51
N PRO A 32 -5.76 0.44 2.75
CA PRO A 32 -4.48 0.46 3.46
C PRO A 32 -3.40 1.24 2.69
N ASN A 33 -3.45 1.23 1.36
CA ASN A 33 -2.56 2.03 0.53
C ASN A 33 -2.88 3.52 0.68
N ALA A 34 -4.16 3.90 0.63
CA ALA A 34 -4.58 5.29 0.85
C ALA A 34 -4.18 5.81 2.24
N GLU A 35 -4.37 5.02 3.29
CA GLU A 35 -3.94 5.36 4.66
C GLU A 35 -2.41 5.45 4.77
N GLY A 36 -1.67 4.52 4.15
CA GLY A 36 -0.21 4.56 4.09
C GLY A 36 0.33 5.84 3.42
N ILE A 37 -0.29 6.26 2.31
CA ILE A 37 0.01 7.53 1.64
C ILE A 37 -0.25 8.71 2.58
N GLY A 38 -1.41 8.74 3.25
CA GLY A 38 -1.79 9.81 4.17
C GLY A 38 -0.85 9.91 5.39
N ALA A 39 -0.45 8.77 5.94
CA ALA A 39 0.51 8.69 7.04
C ALA A 39 1.89 9.20 6.61
N ALA A 40 2.42 8.70 5.49
CA ALA A 40 3.71 9.10 4.95
C ALA A 40 3.75 10.61 4.63
N ALA A 41 2.69 11.14 3.98
CA ALA A 41 2.56 12.57 3.71
C ALA A 41 2.55 13.43 4.99
N SER A 42 1.93 12.94 6.06
CA SER A 42 1.88 13.65 7.34
C SER A 42 3.25 13.70 8.02
N LEU A 43 4.02 12.62 7.95
CA LEU A 43 5.40 12.56 8.44
C LEU A 43 6.32 13.50 7.66
N LEU A 44 6.19 13.52 6.33
CA LEU A 44 6.92 14.45 5.46
C LEU A 44 6.66 15.90 5.84
N LYS A 45 5.39 16.30 5.99
CA LYS A 45 5.02 17.67 6.39
C LYS A 45 5.58 18.08 7.76
N ARG A 46 5.77 17.13 8.67
CA ARG A 46 6.27 17.39 10.02
C ARG A 46 7.78 17.58 10.07
N GLY A 47 8.55 16.88 9.23
CA GLY A 47 10.00 16.85 9.41
C GLY A 47 10.85 16.38 8.23
N ASN A 48 10.29 16.23 7.02
CA ASN A 48 11.02 15.73 5.85
C ASN A 48 11.77 14.41 6.14
N ASP A 49 11.11 13.45 6.77
CA ASP A 49 11.67 12.13 7.02
C ASP A 49 11.92 11.40 5.68
N PRO A 50 13.18 11.09 5.31
CA PRO A 50 13.49 10.44 4.04
C PRO A 50 12.83 9.06 3.91
N LEU A 51 12.65 8.34 5.02
CA LEU A 51 11.97 7.05 5.00
C LEU A 51 10.48 7.22 4.65
N ALA A 52 9.86 8.30 5.13
CA ALA A 52 8.49 8.62 4.75
C ALA A 52 8.40 9.04 3.28
N GLU A 53 9.42 9.69 2.73
CA GLU A 53 9.50 10.02 1.30
C GLU A 53 9.52 8.76 0.44
N ASP A 54 10.41 7.82 0.78
CA ASP A 54 10.56 6.54 0.09
C ASP A 54 9.26 5.74 0.11
N TRP A 55 8.60 5.64 1.28
CA TRP A 55 7.32 4.94 1.38
C TRP A 55 6.19 5.66 0.66
N TYR A 56 6.15 7.00 0.72
CA TYR A 56 5.16 7.77 -0.02
C TYR A 56 5.24 7.48 -1.52
N ALA A 57 6.44 7.55 -2.09
CA ALA A 57 6.67 7.24 -3.50
C ALA A 57 6.32 5.78 -3.83
N ARG A 58 6.83 4.83 -3.04
CA ARG A 58 6.63 3.39 -3.26
C ARG A 58 5.16 2.98 -3.24
N ILE A 59 4.35 3.55 -2.33
CA ILE A 59 2.91 3.23 -2.27
C ILE A 59 2.19 3.85 -3.48
N TRP A 60 2.52 5.09 -3.85
CA TRP A 60 1.94 5.73 -5.03
C TRP A 60 2.22 4.98 -6.32
N ASP A 61 3.44 4.46 -6.50
CA ASP A 61 3.79 3.66 -7.68
C ASP A 61 2.86 2.45 -7.85
N VAL A 62 2.56 1.74 -6.75
CA VAL A 62 1.63 0.60 -6.77
C VAL A 62 0.19 1.04 -7.02
N VAL A 63 -0.25 2.09 -6.34
CA VAL A 63 -1.60 2.63 -6.51
C VAL A 63 -1.86 3.05 -7.96
N ALA A 64 -0.93 3.80 -8.55
CA ALA A 64 -1.05 4.28 -9.92
C ALA A 64 -1.03 3.13 -10.93
N ALA A 65 -0.20 2.11 -10.70
CA ALA A 65 -0.07 0.98 -11.61
C ALA A 65 -1.22 -0.03 -11.50
N GLN A 66 -1.82 -0.21 -10.32
CA GLN A 66 -2.68 -1.38 -10.05
C GLN A 66 -4.06 -1.05 -9.49
N PHE A 67 -4.23 0.07 -8.78
CA PHE A 67 -5.50 0.40 -8.13
C PHE A 67 -6.34 1.42 -8.91
N ILE A 68 -5.73 2.40 -9.59
CA ILE A 68 -6.50 3.42 -10.31
C ILE A 68 -7.20 2.80 -11.53
N ASP A 69 -8.54 2.84 -11.56
CA ASP A 69 -9.31 2.49 -12.75
C ASP A 69 -9.33 3.70 -13.69
N HIS A 70 -8.38 3.73 -14.63
CA HIS A 70 -8.28 4.80 -15.61
C HIS A 70 -9.44 4.84 -16.63
N ALA A 71 -10.22 3.76 -16.74
CA ALA A 71 -11.33 3.68 -17.68
C ALA A 71 -12.64 4.22 -17.08
N ARG A 72 -12.86 3.99 -15.77
CA ARG A 72 -14.13 4.31 -15.09
C ARG A 72 -13.99 5.34 -13.97
N GLY A 73 -12.75 5.66 -13.58
CA GLY A 73 -12.45 6.53 -12.45
C GLY A 73 -12.59 5.80 -11.11
N GLY A 74 -11.97 6.38 -10.08
CA GLY A 74 -11.88 5.75 -8.77
C GLY A 74 -10.79 4.67 -8.72
N TRP A 75 -10.79 3.90 -7.64
CA TRP A 75 -9.84 2.81 -7.44
C TRP A 75 -10.59 1.47 -7.38
N TYR A 76 -9.97 0.40 -7.88
CA TYR A 76 -10.44 -0.96 -7.64
C TYR A 76 -10.47 -1.22 -6.13
N PRO A 77 -11.57 -1.75 -5.57
CA PRO A 77 -11.68 -1.96 -4.13
C PRO A 77 -10.65 -2.94 -3.58
N GLU A 78 -10.30 -3.94 -4.38
CA GLU A 78 -9.41 -5.03 -4.03
C GLU A 78 -8.69 -5.57 -5.26
N ILE A 79 -7.50 -6.13 -5.01
CA ILE A 79 -6.76 -6.94 -5.97
C ILE A 79 -6.59 -8.32 -5.36
N LEU A 80 -6.97 -9.34 -6.14
CA LEU A 80 -6.90 -10.73 -5.70
C LEU A 80 -5.43 -11.22 -5.69
N PRO A 81 -5.13 -12.34 -4.99
CA PRO A 81 -3.75 -12.81 -4.85
C PRO A 81 -3.08 -13.22 -6.18
N ASP A 82 -3.85 -13.51 -7.21
CA ASP A 82 -3.39 -13.86 -8.56
C ASP A 82 -3.12 -12.63 -9.46
N GLY A 83 -3.52 -11.44 -9.03
CA GLY A 83 -3.39 -10.19 -9.79
C GLY A 83 -4.71 -9.77 -10.40
#